data_AF-A0A2J5QBQ6-F1
#
_entry.id   AF-A0A2J5QBQ6-F1
#
_cell.length_a   1.000
_cell.length_b   1.000
_cell.length_c   1.000
_cell.angle_alpha   90.00
_cell.angle_beta   90.00
_cell.angle_gamma   90.00
#
_symmetry.space_group_name_H-M   'P 1'
#
loop_
_entity.id
_entity.type
_entity.pdbx_description
1 polymer ?
#
loop_
_entity_poly.entity_id
_entity_poly.type
_entity_poly.pdbx_seq_one_letter_code
_entity_poly.pdbx_strand_id
1 'polypeptide(L)' 'MQAQAMRVYQIAFSGRDAQGVLPMFTRIRAMTGKRAVRAFIERYQPVSGWFLGDPEDITNKVQKEAEDTGSNPQI' A
#
# COMPACT_ATOMS: atom_id res chain seq x y z
N MET A 1 -19.54 -7.03 -16.96
CA MET A 1 -18.43 -6.30 -16.30
C MET A 1 -17.50 -7.33 -15.68
N GLN A 2 -16.26 -7.47 -16.15
CA GLN A 2 -15.25 -8.26 -15.43
C GLN A 2 -14.95 -7.53 -14.10
N ALA A 3 -15.03 -8.24 -12.98
CA ALA A 3 -14.60 -7.70 -11.70
C ALA A 3 -13.10 -7.41 -11.79
N GLN A 4 -12.70 -6.17 -11.55
CA GLN A 4 -11.28 -5.81 -11.46
C GLN A 4 -10.65 -6.64 -10.34
N ALA A 5 -9.50 -7.29 -10.55
CA ALA A 5 -8.89 -8.09 -9.50
C ALA A 5 -8.40 -7.17 -8.35
N MET A 6 -8.49 -7.66 -7.11
CA MET A 6 -7.91 -6.97 -5.95
C MET A 6 -6.39 -6.95 -6.06
N ARG A 7 -5.78 -5.76 -5.92
CA ARG A 7 -4.33 -5.54 -6.08
C ARG A 7 -3.71 -5.02 -4.80
N VAL A 8 -2.38 -4.98 -4.75
CA VAL A 8 -1.62 -4.34 -3.66
C VAL A 8 -0.92 -3.11 -4.20
N TYR A 9 -1.25 -1.95 -3.65
CA TYR A 9 -0.63 -0.68 -3.98
C TYR A 9 0.29 -0.23 -2.86
N GLN A 10 1.48 0.25 -3.20
CA GLN A 10 2.34 0.98 -2.29
C GLN A 10 2.05 2.47 -2.41
N ILE A 11 1.78 3.10 -1.27
CA ILE A 11 1.63 4.55 -1.15
C ILE A 11 2.87 5.11 -0.49
N ALA A 12 3.46 6.12 -1.13
CA ALA A 12 4.50 6.94 -0.56
C ALA A 12 3.89 8.24 -0.03
N PHE A 13 3.98 8.49 1.28
CA PHE A 13 3.40 9.64 1.94
C PHE A 13 4.37 10.22 2.96
N SER A 14 4.59 11.53 2.94
CA SER A 14 5.36 12.22 3.98
C SER A 14 4.42 13.10 4.78
N GLY A 15 4.27 12.84 6.08
CA GLY A 15 3.38 13.62 6.93
C GLY A 15 3.11 12.99 8.28
N ARG A 16 2.04 13.48 8.93
CA ARG A 16 1.66 13.12 10.29
C ARG A 16 0.15 13.09 10.47
N ASP A 17 -0.29 12.32 11.44
CA ASP A 17 -1.64 12.36 11.99
C ASP A 17 -1.65 13.12 13.34
N ALA A 18 -2.70 12.94 14.12
CA ALA A 18 -2.81 13.53 15.46
C ALA A 18 -1.87 12.89 16.50
N GLN A 19 -1.36 11.68 16.24
CA GLN A 19 -0.53 10.88 17.14
C GLN A 19 0.97 10.99 16.80
N GLY A 20 1.32 11.38 15.58
CA GLY A 20 2.71 11.59 15.18
C GLY A 20 2.98 11.31 13.71
N VAL A 21 4.23 11.00 13.39
CA VAL A 21 4.68 10.75 12.02
C VAL A 21 4.07 9.46 11.48
N LEU A 22 3.54 9.51 10.26
CA LEU A 22 2.99 8.36 9.56
C LEU A 22 4.10 7.58 8.82
N PRO A 23 3.93 6.25 8.60
CA PRO A 23 4.87 5.47 7.81
C PRO A 23 5.03 6.01 6.39
N MET A 24 6.28 6.18 5.94
CA MET A 24 6.55 6.74 4.62
C MET A 24 6.03 5.86 3.48
N PHE A 25 6.16 4.54 3.61
CA PHE A 25 5.67 3.56 2.63
C PHE A 25 4.61 2.67 3.26
N THR A 26 3.42 2.63 2.67
CA THR A 26 2.29 1.84 3.17
C THR A 26 1.71 0.96 2.07
N ARG A 27 1.54 -0.34 2.33
CA ARG A 27 0.87 -1.28 1.42
C ARG A 27 -0.65 -1.27 1.68
N ILE A 28 -1.45 -1.02 0.65
CA ILE A 28 -2.91 -0.97 0.69
C ILE A 28 -3.49 -1.90 -0.37
N ARG A 29 -4.45 -2.76 0.01
CA ARG A 29 -5.18 -3.58 -0.95
C ARG A 29 -6.37 -2.79 -1.51
N ALA A 30 -6.45 -2.66 -2.82
CA ALA A 30 -7.55 -1.97 -3.48
C ALA A 30 -7.73 -2.44 -4.93
N MET A 31 -8.86 -2.06 -5.52
CA MET A 31 -9.17 -2.36 -6.93
C MET A 31 -8.44 -1.44 -7.91
N THR A 32 -8.11 -0.22 -7.47
CA THR A 32 -7.43 0.81 -8.25
C THR A 32 -6.54 1.66 -7.34
N GLY A 33 -5.53 2.33 -7.91
CA GLY A 33 -4.68 3.26 -7.15
C GLY A 33 -5.47 4.37 -6.47
N LYS A 34 -6.46 4.96 -7.14
CA LYS A 34 -7.35 5.98 -6.54
C LYS A 34 -8.09 5.45 -5.31
N ARG A 35 -8.54 4.19 -5.34
CA ARG A 35 -9.17 3.56 -4.17
C ARG A 35 -8.15 3.25 -3.07
N ALA A 36 -6.89 2.96 -3.41
CA ALA A 36 -5.82 2.80 -2.42
C ALA A 36 -5.56 4.11 -1.67
N VAL A 37 -5.49 5.26 -2.37
CA VAL A 37 -5.34 6.58 -1.75
C VAL A 37 -6.48 6.85 -0.77
N ARG A 38 -7.72 6.61 -1.20
CA ARG A 38 -8.89 6.79 -0.35
C ARG A 38 -8.82 5.92 0.91
N ALA A 39 -8.52 4.64 0.77
CA ALA A 39 -8.40 3.73 1.89
C ALA A 39 -7.24 4.11 2.84
N PHE A 40 -6.15 4.68 2.33
CA PHE A 40 -5.07 5.22 3.17
C PHE A 40 -5.56 6.42 4.00
N ILE A 41 -6.23 7.39 3.37
CA ILE A 41 -6.74 8.58 4.07
C ILE A 41 -7.77 8.17 5.14
N GLU A 42 -8.69 7.25 4.81
CA GLU A 42 -9.69 6.75 5.74
C GLU A 42 -9.07 6.00 6.94
N ARG A 43 -7.99 5.24 6.70
CA ARG A 43 -7.31 4.45 7.75
C ARG A 43 -6.41 5.29 8.64
N TYR A 44 -5.62 6.19 8.07
CA TYR A 44 -4.55 6.91 8.79
C TYR A 44 -4.92 8.34 9.15
N GLN A 45 -5.98 8.90 8.57
CA GLN A 45 -6.48 10.24 8.88
C GLN A 45 -5.35 11.30 8.96
N PRO A 46 -4.51 11.43 7.92
CA PRO A 46 -3.40 12.37 7.95
C PRO A 46 -3.92 13.80 8.16
N VAL A 47 -3.29 14.52 9.08
CA VAL A 47 -3.62 15.92 9.39
C VAL A 47 -2.79 16.86 8.52
N SER A 48 -1.55 16.49 8.22
CA SER A 48 -0.68 17.23 7.30
C SER A 48 0.26 16.30 6.55
N GLY A 49 0.67 16.73 5.36
CA GLY A 49 1.62 16.00 4.53
C GLY A 49 1.28 16.02 3.04
N TRP A 50 2.03 15.24 2.28
CA TRP A 50 1.89 15.12 0.84
C TRP A 50 2.15 13.70 0.37
N PHE A 51 1.39 13.28 -0.64
CA PHE A 51 1.70 12.08 -1.42
C PHE A 51 2.95 12.36 -2.27
N LEU A 52 3.89 11.41 -2.27
CA LEU A 52 5.17 11.49 -2.99
C LEU A 52 5.07 10.85 -4.38
N GLY A 53 3.96 11.10 -5.07
CA GLY A 53 3.64 10.51 -6.37
C GLY A 53 2.40 9.62 -6.35
N ASP A 54 2.16 8.96 -7.48
CA ASP A 54 1.03 8.05 -7.63
C ASP A 54 1.25 6.73 -6.89
N PRO A 55 0.17 6.04 -6.45
CA PRO A 55 0.27 4.70 -5.89
C PRO A 55 0.89 3.70 -6.88
N GLU A 56 1.94 3.02 -6.46
CA GLU A 56 2.62 2.01 -7.27
C GLU A 56 1.93 0.65 -7.09
N ASP A 57 1.54 0.00 -8.19
CA ASP A 57 1.02 -1.37 -8.13
C ASP A 57 2.18 -2.36 -7.93
N ILE A 58 2.26 -2.94 -6.74
CA ILE A 58 3.32 -3.86 -6.34
C ILE A 58 2.83 -5.31 -6.23
N THR A 59 1.67 -5.63 -6.80
CA THR A 59 1.04 -6.96 -6.67
C THR A 59 2.01 -8.10 -7.01
N ASN A 60 2.73 -7.99 -8.14
CA ASN A 60 3.69 -9.00 -8.58
C ASN A 60 4.91 -9.10 -7.64
N LYS A 61 5.36 -7.97 -7.07
CA LYS A 61 6.48 -7.95 -6.11
C LYS A 61 6.09 -8.69 -4.83
N VAL A 62 4.88 -8.44 -4.32
CA VAL A 62 4.36 -9.08 -3.10
C VAL A 62 4.14 -10.58 -3.32
N GLN A 63 3.64 -11.00 -4.49
CA GLN A 63 3.49 -12.42 -4.81
C GLN A 63 4.85 -13.13 -4.84
N LYS A 64 5.84 -12.53 -5.50
CA LYS A 64 7.20 -13.06 -5.53
C LYS A 64 7.82 -13.17 -4.13
N GLU A 65 7.68 -12.14 -3.29
CA GLU A 65 8.15 -12.18 -1.89
C GLU A 65 7.54 -13.36 -1.11
N ALA A 66 6.26 -13.66 -1.32
CA ALA A 66 5.58 -14.78 -0.67
C ALA A 66 6.07 -16.15 -1.18
N GLU A 67 6.30 -16.27 -2.49
CA GLU A 67 6.85 -17.48 -3.13
C GLU A 67 8.30 -17.75 -2.67
N ASP A 68 9.14 -16.71 -2.62
CA ASP A 68 10.54 -16.80 -2.19
C ASP A 68 10.64 -17.16 -0.70
N THR A 69 9.75 -16.63 0.15
CA THR A 69 9.73 -16.93 1.60
C THR A 69 9.16 -18.32 1.89
N GLY A 70 8.25 -18.84 1.05
CA GLY A 70 7.68 -20.18 1.17
C GLY A 70 8.61 -21.30 0.69
N SER A 71 9.67 -20.98 -0.05
CA SER A 71 10.58 -21.96 -0.67
C SER A 71 11.79 -22.33 0.19
N ASN A 72 11.87 -21.84 1.42
CA ASN A 72 12.94 -22.23 2.36
C ASN A 72 12.37 -23.15 3.45
N PRO A 73 12.35 -24.49 3.26
CA PRO A 73 12.29 -25.38 4.40
C PRO A 73 13.58 -25.16 5.19
N GLN A 74 13.47 -24.49 6.33
CA GLN A 74 14.58 -24.41 7.28
C GLN A 74 15.04 -25.84 7.58
N ILE A 75 16.24 -26.19 7.12
CA ILE A 75 16.97 -27.39 7.51
C ILE A 75 17.76 -27.04 8.77
#